data_AF-A0A560J7L8-F1
#
_entry.id   AF-A0A560J7L8-F1
#
_cell.length_a   1.000
_cell.length_b   1.000
_cell.length_c   1.000
_cell.angle_alpha   90.00
_cell.angle_beta   90.00
_cell.angle_gamma   90.00
#
_symmetry.space_group_name_H-M   'P 1'
#
loop_
_entity.id
_entity.type
_entity.pdbx_description
1 polymer ?
#
loop_
_entity_poly.entity_id
_entity_poly.type
_entity_poly.pdbx_seq_one_letter_code
_entity_poly.pdbx_strand_id
1 'polypeptide(L)'
;MNRREFCELIAAVAASGVLSSNVVEGAPSGVLPADHEPSWAANANYPNNRAPLGRSRYVKLPLGAVRPTGWLLDQLNLQARGITRDLPGLWDIVGQSGWKGDTGKNVSDGVFDTNARFVPRWLEGLTMLAGVLHDDELKAVGKPYMTTRFQSKTSPA
;
A
#
# COMPACT_ATOMS: atom_id res chain seq x y z
N MET A 1 -13.02 4.12 -19.51
CA MET A 1 -12.68 5.54 -19.28
C MET A 1 -11.37 5.83 -20.00
N ASN A 2 -11.38 6.62 -21.07
CA ASN A 2 -10.17 6.92 -21.84
C ASN A 2 -9.33 7.98 -21.09
N ARG A 3 -8.00 7.98 -21.25
CA ARG A 3 -7.09 8.91 -20.55
C ARG A 3 -7.46 10.40 -20.73
N ARG A 4 -8.05 10.72 -21.88
CA ARG A 4 -8.53 12.08 -22.21
C ARG A 4 -9.74 12.48 -21.36
N GLU A 5 -10.69 11.57 -21.17
CA GLU A 5 -11.89 11.86 -20.40
C GLU A 5 -11.61 12.04 -18.91
N PHE A 6 -10.62 11.32 -18.37
CA PHE A 6 -10.17 11.53 -16.99
C PHE A 6 -9.51 12.89 -16.79
N CYS A 7 -8.67 13.34 -17.74
CA CYS A 7 -8.07 14.67 -17.69
C CYS A 7 -9.12 15.79 -17.82
N GLU A 8 -10.12 15.61 -18.70
CA GLU A 8 -11.22 16.58 -18.83
C GLU A 8 -12.08 16.64 -17.56
N LEU A 9 -12.33 15.49 -16.91
CA LEU A 9 -13.05 15.45 -15.63
C LEU A 9 -12.31 16.23 -14.53
N ILE A 10 -10.98 16.06 -14.41
CA ILE A 10 -10.20 16.81 -13.40
C ILE A 10 -10.14 18.31 -13.73
N ALA A 11 -9.99 18.68 -15.00
CA ALA A 11 -9.98 20.08 -15.41
C ALA A 11 -11.32 20.79 -15.13
N ALA A 12 -12.44 20.11 -15.31
CA ALA A 12 -13.78 20.66 -15.05
C ALA A 12 -14.05 20.94 -13.56
N VAL A 13 -13.51 20.12 -12.64
CA VAL A 13 -13.70 20.29 -11.19
C VAL A 13 -12.89 21.48 -10.66
N ALA A 14 -11.73 21.78 -11.24
CA ALA A 14 -10.89 22.92 -10.82
C ALA A 14 -11.52 24.29 -11.17
N ALA A 15 -12.41 24.35 -12.17
CA ALA A 15 -12.97 25.61 -12.66
C ALA A 15 -14.21 26.11 -11.88
N SER A 16 -14.78 25.33 -10.95
CA SER A 16 -16.06 25.66 -10.29
C SER A 16 -15.95 25.97 -8.79
N GLY A 17 -14.74 26.14 -8.25
CA GLY A 17 -14.52 26.31 -6.80
C GLY A 17 -14.47 27.77 -6.31
N VAL A 18 -15.54 28.56 -6.45
CA VAL A 18 -15.72 29.77 -5.60
C VAL A 18 -16.60 29.36 -4.42
N LEU A 19 -15.96 28.97 -3.31
CA LEU A 19 -16.64 28.77 -2.04
C LEU A 19 -16.64 30.10 -1.28
N SER A 20 -17.81 30.74 -1.18
CA SER A 20 -18.02 31.85 -0.26
C SER A 20 -17.84 31.33 1.18
N SER A 21 -16.81 31.81 1.87
CA SER A 21 -16.57 31.55 3.28
C SER A 21 -17.53 32.38 4.13
N ASN A 22 -18.66 31.79 4.53
CA ASN A 22 -19.42 32.34 5.66
C ASN A 22 -18.79 31.81 6.95
N VAL A 23 -18.08 32.68 7.66
CA VAL A 23 -17.65 32.44 9.04
C VAL A 23 -18.90 32.53 9.92
N VAL A 24 -19.35 31.39 10.44
CA VAL A 24 -20.30 31.35 11.56
C VAL A 24 -19.50 31.35 12.84
N GLU A 25 -19.68 32.42 13.60
CA GLU A 25 -19.09 32.69 14.90
C GLU A 25 -19.66 31.74 15.97
N GLY A 26 -18.76 31.17 16.79
CA GLY A 26 -18.95 30.40 18.02
C GLY A 26 -20.33 29.81 18.35
N ALA A 27 -20.48 28.50 18.17
CA ALA A 27 -21.42 27.69 18.95
C ALA A 27 -20.69 27.06 20.14
N PRO A 28 -21.28 27.02 21.36
CA PRO A 28 -20.67 26.40 22.52
C PRO A 28 -20.39 24.92 22.23
N SER A 29 -19.34 24.36 22.85
CA SER A 29 -18.97 22.94 22.83
C SER A 29 -20.09 22.06 23.36
N GLY A 30 -21.16 21.90 22.58
CA GLY A 30 -22.15 20.86 22.72
C GLY A 30 -21.49 19.56 22.30
N VAL A 31 -21.57 18.58 23.17
CA VAL A 31 -21.39 17.16 22.83
C VAL A 31 -22.10 16.94 21.50
N LEU A 32 -21.34 16.63 20.43
CA LEU A 32 -21.93 16.29 19.14
C LEU A 32 -23.02 15.26 19.42
N PRO A 33 -24.25 15.44 18.91
CA PRO A 33 -25.30 14.45 19.07
C PRO A 33 -24.69 13.11 18.70
N ALA A 34 -24.72 12.14 19.62
CA ALA A 34 -24.34 10.79 19.31
C ALA A 34 -25.25 10.38 18.16
N ASP A 35 -24.72 10.47 16.95
CA ASP A 35 -25.32 10.13 15.71
C ASP A 35 -25.74 8.66 15.86
N HIS A 36 -27.03 8.45 16.10
CA HIS A 36 -27.66 7.18 16.51
C HIS A 36 -27.51 6.05 15.49
N GLU A 37 -26.73 6.26 14.42
CA GLU A 37 -26.37 5.24 13.46
C GLU A 37 -25.44 4.21 14.10
N PRO A 38 -25.74 2.90 13.93
CA PRO A 38 -25.00 1.82 14.57
C PRO A 38 -23.52 1.85 14.17
N SER A 39 -22.62 1.60 15.13
CA SER A 39 -21.20 1.42 14.84
C SER A 39 -21.01 0.28 13.83
N TRP A 40 -20.11 0.45 12.86
CA TRP A 40 -19.78 -0.61 11.91
C TRP A 40 -19.38 -1.93 12.61
N ALA A 41 -19.76 -3.06 12.00
CA ALA A 41 -19.53 -4.40 12.55
C ALA A 41 -18.02 -4.69 12.74
N ALA A 42 -17.61 -4.87 13.99
CA ALA A 42 -16.28 -5.34 14.35
C ALA A 42 -16.21 -6.87 14.33
N ASN A 43 -15.03 -7.42 14.09
CA ASN A 43 -14.77 -8.85 14.21
C ASN A 43 -13.46 -9.10 14.99
N ALA A 44 -13.08 -10.37 15.16
CA ALA A 44 -11.88 -10.74 15.92
C ALA A 44 -10.58 -10.10 15.39
N ASN A 45 -10.45 -9.93 14.08
CA ASN A 45 -9.26 -9.37 13.42
C ASN A 45 -9.34 -7.84 13.25
N TYR A 46 -10.56 -7.28 13.29
CA TYR A 46 -10.83 -5.85 13.18
C TYR A 46 -11.72 -5.42 14.35
N PRO A 47 -11.18 -5.40 15.59
CA PRO A 47 -11.95 -5.05 16.78
C PRO A 47 -12.24 -3.55 16.83
N ASN A 48 -13.34 -3.20 17.49
CA ASN A 48 -13.59 -1.82 17.92
C ASN A 48 -12.87 -1.54 19.24
N ASN A 49 -12.93 -0.30 19.70
CA ASN A 49 -12.45 0.13 21.01
C ASN A 49 -13.06 -0.75 22.12
N ARG A 50 -12.20 -1.17 23.06
CA ARG A 50 -12.59 -1.95 24.23
C ARG A 50 -12.99 -1.00 25.36
N ALA A 51 -13.90 -1.45 26.24
CA ALA A 51 -14.27 -0.69 27.43
C ALA A 51 -13.02 -0.34 28.29
N PRO A 52 -12.99 0.83 28.95
CA PRO A 52 -14.08 1.81 29.10
C PRO A 52 -14.17 2.84 27.95
N LEU A 53 -13.37 2.69 26.89
CA LEU A 53 -13.39 3.64 25.78
C LEU A 53 -14.71 3.55 24.99
N GLY A 54 -15.22 4.71 24.57
CA GLY A 54 -16.36 4.77 23.67
C GLY A 54 -16.09 4.04 22.35
N ARG A 55 -17.11 3.38 21.81
CA ARG A 55 -17.02 2.69 20.52
C ARG A 55 -16.71 3.71 19.42
N SER A 56 -15.71 3.44 18.60
CA SER A 56 -15.47 4.17 17.37
C SER A 56 -16.62 3.94 16.39
N ARG A 57 -17.05 4.99 15.70
CA ARG A 57 -18.02 4.91 14.61
C ARG A 57 -17.52 4.03 13.46
N TYR A 58 -16.25 4.19 13.12
CA TYR A 58 -15.60 3.49 12.01
C TYR A 58 -14.63 2.43 12.52
N VAL A 59 -14.62 1.28 11.85
CA VAL A 59 -13.67 0.19 12.08
C VAL A 59 -12.86 0.01 10.80
N LYS A 60 -11.59 -0.41 10.94
CA LYS A 60 -10.73 -0.70 9.79
C LYS A 60 -11.39 -1.75 8.87
N LEU A 61 -11.30 -1.51 7.57
CA LEU A 61 -11.76 -2.47 6.58
C LEU A 61 -10.86 -3.72 6.57
N PRO A 62 -11.44 -4.91 6.34
CA PRO A 62 -10.66 -6.10 6.08
C PRO A 62 -9.69 -5.92 4.91
N LEU A 63 -8.48 -6.45 5.03
CA LEU A 63 -7.55 -6.53 3.91
C LEU A 63 -8.23 -7.25 2.73
N GLY A 64 -8.19 -6.63 1.55
CA GLY A 64 -8.87 -7.13 0.36
C GLY A 64 -10.37 -6.80 0.25
N ALA A 65 -10.96 -6.07 1.22
CA ALA A 65 -12.34 -5.62 1.13
C ALA A 65 -12.57 -4.63 -0.03
N VAL A 66 -11.52 -3.90 -0.43
CA VAL A 66 -11.52 -2.99 -1.57
C VAL A 66 -10.84 -3.69 -2.75
N ARG A 67 -11.54 -3.76 -3.88
CA ARG A 67 -11.02 -4.33 -5.14
C ARG A 67 -11.01 -3.28 -6.24
N PRO A 68 -9.87 -3.10 -6.94
CA PRO A 68 -9.80 -2.15 -8.05
C PRO A 68 -10.65 -2.64 -9.21
N THR A 69 -11.34 -1.73 -9.88
CA THR A 69 -12.10 -1.99 -11.10
C THR A 69 -11.90 -0.85 -12.11
N GLY A 70 -12.27 -1.08 -13.37
CA GLY A 70 -12.17 -0.09 -14.44
C GLY A 70 -10.75 0.47 -14.57
N TRP A 71 -10.64 1.80 -14.68
CA TRP A 71 -9.38 2.48 -14.94
C TRP A 71 -8.29 2.20 -13.89
N LEU A 72 -8.64 2.09 -12.60
CA LEU A 72 -7.66 1.82 -11.55
C LEU A 72 -7.07 0.41 -11.72
N LEU A 73 -7.90 -0.57 -12.07
CA LEU A 73 -7.42 -1.92 -12.37
C LEU A 73 -6.46 -1.90 -13.57
N ASP A 74 -6.78 -1.13 -14.60
CA ASP A 74 -5.90 -0.98 -15.77
C ASP A 74 -4.54 -0.36 -15.39
N GLN A 75 -4.52 0.66 -14.52
CA GLN A 75 -3.26 1.26 -14.05
C GLN A 75 -2.42 0.29 -13.23
N LEU A 76 -3.04 -0.47 -12.33
CA LEU A 76 -2.33 -1.46 -11.52
C LEU A 76 -1.77 -2.59 -12.38
N ASN A 77 -2.51 -3.04 -13.39
CA ASN A 77 -2.01 -4.02 -14.36
C ASN A 77 -0.83 -3.48 -15.18
N LEU A 78 -0.88 -2.21 -15.60
CA LEU A 78 0.24 -1.57 -16.29
C LEU A 78 1.48 -1.48 -15.39
N GLN A 79 1.30 -1.10 -14.12
CA GLN A 79 2.39 -1.04 -13.15
C GLN A 79 2.99 -2.44 -12.91
N ALA A 80 2.14 -3.46 -12.77
CA ALA A 80 2.57 -4.84 -12.54
C ALA A 80 3.40 -5.39 -13.69
N ARG A 81 2.96 -5.15 -14.94
CA ARG A 81 3.65 -5.63 -16.15
C ARG A 81 4.84 -4.77 -16.57
N GLY A 82 5.05 -3.63 -15.92
CA GLY A 82 6.14 -2.70 -16.23
C GLY A 82 7.38 -2.95 -15.38
N ILE A 83 8.01 -1.85 -14.96
CA ILE A 83 9.28 -1.86 -14.22
C ILE A 83 9.16 -2.69 -12.93
N THR A 84 8.01 -2.75 -12.27
CA THR A 84 7.88 -3.47 -11.00
C THR A 84 8.24 -4.95 -11.11
N ARG A 85 7.80 -5.65 -12.18
CA ARG A 85 8.16 -7.06 -12.41
C ARG A 85 9.59 -7.21 -12.93
N ASP A 86 9.99 -6.33 -13.84
CA ASP A 86 11.23 -6.50 -14.59
C ASP A 86 12.45 -5.85 -13.89
N LEU A 87 12.26 -5.17 -12.76
CA LEU A 87 13.31 -4.45 -12.02
C LEU A 87 14.56 -5.30 -11.71
N PRO A 88 14.46 -6.60 -11.32
CA PRO A 88 15.64 -7.40 -11.06
C PRO A 88 16.59 -7.55 -12.26
N GLY A 89 16.06 -7.49 -13.50
CA GLY A 89 16.88 -7.52 -14.71
C GLY A 89 17.39 -6.15 -15.16
N LEU A 90 16.76 -5.08 -14.68
CA LEU A 90 17.10 -3.69 -15.06
C LEU A 90 18.08 -3.03 -14.08
N TRP A 91 18.11 -3.49 -12.82
CA TRP A 91 18.88 -2.85 -11.78
C TRP A 91 19.63 -3.87 -10.92
N ASP A 92 20.96 -3.89 -11.07
CA ASP A 92 21.85 -4.83 -10.40
C ASP A 92 21.71 -4.82 -8.86
N ILE A 93 21.37 -3.68 -8.26
CA ILE A 93 21.13 -3.57 -6.82
C ILE A 93 20.00 -4.52 -6.37
N VAL A 94 18.98 -4.71 -7.21
CA VAL A 94 17.85 -5.61 -6.94
C VAL A 94 18.15 -7.03 -7.44
N GLY A 95 18.76 -7.15 -8.62
CA GLY A 95 19.08 -8.44 -9.25
C GLY A 95 20.12 -9.28 -8.50
N GLN A 96 21.14 -8.63 -7.93
CA GLN A 96 22.25 -9.24 -7.19
C GLN A 96 22.14 -9.03 -5.67
N SER A 97 20.95 -8.66 -5.19
CA SER A 97 20.76 -8.38 -3.77
C SER A 97 20.95 -9.65 -2.94
N GLY A 98 21.71 -9.53 -1.85
CA GLY A 98 21.74 -10.53 -0.79
C GLY A 98 20.38 -10.78 -0.12
N TRP A 99 19.35 -9.94 -0.36
CA TRP A 99 17.96 -10.27 0.06
C TRP A 99 17.42 -11.48 -0.71
N LYS A 100 17.82 -11.68 -1.96
CA LYS A 100 17.42 -12.81 -2.81
C LYS A 100 18.09 -14.12 -2.40
N GLY A 101 19.26 -14.05 -1.75
CA GLY A 101 20.07 -15.20 -1.36
C GLY A 101 21.32 -15.47 -2.20
N ASP A 102 21.58 -14.61 -3.19
CA ASP A 102 22.77 -14.72 -4.05
C ASP A 102 24.04 -14.20 -3.32
N THR A 103 25.22 -14.37 -3.92
CA THR A 103 26.58 -14.00 -3.44
C THR A 103 26.69 -12.51 -3.11
N GLY A 104 26.08 -12.09 -2.00
CA GLY A 104 25.60 -10.75 -1.77
C GLY A 104 26.60 -9.64 -2.09
N LYS A 105 26.38 -8.97 -3.22
CA LYS A 105 26.81 -7.57 -3.39
C LYS A 105 25.76 -6.63 -2.81
N ASN A 106 25.26 -6.94 -1.62
CA ASN A 106 24.74 -5.86 -0.78
C ASN A 106 25.97 -5.28 -0.08
N VAL A 107 26.60 -4.29 -0.72
CA VAL A 107 27.74 -3.51 -0.20
C VAL A 107 29.08 -4.22 -0.37
N SER A 108 29.83 -3.86 -1.43
CA SER A 108 31.29 -3.92 -1.33
C SER A 108 31.69 -3.09 -0.10
N ASP A 109 32.52 -3.65 0.78
CA ASP A 109 33.05 -3.01 1.98
C ASP A 109 33.25 -1.49 1.77
N GLY A 110 32.44 -0.67 2.44
CA GLY A 110 32.56 0.79 2.39
C GLY A 110 31.35 1.59 1.89
N VAL A 111 30.24 0.97 1.46
CA VAL A 111 28.99 1.70 1.12
C VAL A 111 27.84 1.33 2.06
N PHE A 112 28.05 1.54 3.36
CA PHE A 112 26.94 1.95 4.23
C PHE A 112 26.49 3.32 3.67
N ASP A 113 25.29 3.54 3.14
CA ASP A 113 24.12 3.81 3.98
C ASP A 113 22.79 3.91 3.17
N THR A 114 22.80 3.74 1.84
CA THR A 114 21.61 4.09 1.00
C THR A 114 21.02 2.97 0.17
N ASN A 115 21.75 1.89 -0.12
CA ASN A 115 21.26 0.84 -1.03
C ASN A 115 20.36 -0.21 -0.35
N ALA A 116 20.58 -0.47 0.94
CA ALA A 116 19.85 -1.50 1.69
C ALA A 116 18.34 -1.24 1.77
N ARG A 117 17.88 0.02 1.64
CA ARG A 117 16.45 0.38 1.67
C ARG A 117 15.73 0.13 0.34
N PHE A 118 16.42 0.06 -0.79
CA PHE A 118 15.73 0.01 -2.09
C PHE A 118 15.02 -1.32 -2.34
N VAL A 119 15.68 -2.44 -2.00
CA VAL A 119 15.11 -3.77 -2.23
C VAL A 119 13.87 -4.00 -1.36
N PRO A 120 13.86 -3.68 -0.04
CA PRO A 120 12.65 -3.79 0.78
C PRO A 120 11.51 -2.89 0.32
N ARG A 121 11.82 -1.64 -0.11
CA ARG A 121 10.81 -0.69 -0.60
C ARG A 121 10.16 -1.16 -1.90
N TRP A 122 10.95 -1.68 -2.82
CA TRP A 122 10.44 -2.30 -4.03
C TRP A 122 9.63 -3.56 -3.72
N LEU A 123 10.14 -4.42 -2.84
CA LEU A 123 9.48 -5.67 -2.45
C LEU A 123 8.14 -5.41 -1.77
N GLU A 124 8.04 -4.39 -0.92
CA GLU A 124 6.78 -3.93 -0.30
C GLU A 124 5.74 -3.60 -1.38
N GLY A 125 6.10 -2.74 -2.34
CA GLY A 125 5.21 -2.37 -3.46
C GLY A 125 4.82 -3.56 -4.33
N LEU A 126 5.78 -4.42 -4.68
CA LEU A 126 5.54 -5.64 -5.46
C LEU A 126 4.58 -6.59 -4.74
N THR A 127 4.73 -6.77 -3.42
CA THR A 127 3.91 -7.66 -2.61
C THR A 127 2.47 -7.17 -2.52
N MET A 128 2.28 -5.87 -2.27
CA MET A 128 0.95 -5.28 -2.23
C MET A 128 0.24 -5.39 -3.58
N LEU A 129 0.97 -5.13 -4.67
CA LEU A 129 0.44 -5.21 -6.03
C LEU A 129 0.03 -6.63 -6.41
N ALA A 130 0.90 -7.61 -6.13
CA ALA A 130 0.63 -9.02 -6.39
C ALA A 130 -0.55 -9.55 -5.56
N GLY A 131 -0.70 -9.06 -4.32
CA GLY A 131 -1.83 -9.39 -3.45
C GLY A 131 -3.16 -8.85 -3.97
N VAL A 132 -3.20 -7.57 -4.37
CA VAL A 132 -4.42 -6.90 -4.86
C VAL A 132 -4.86 -7.45 -6.22
N LEU A 133 -3.93 -7.76 -7.12
CA LEU A 133 -4.23 -8.30 -8.46
C LEU A 133 -4.39 -9.83 -8.48
N HIS A 134 -4.10 -10.50 -7.36
CA HIS A 134 -4.02 -11.97 -7.29
C HIS A 134 -3.06 -12.57 -8.34
N ASP A 135 -1.97 -11.86 -8.64
CA ASP A 135 -1.01 -12.21 -9.70
C ASP A 135 0.06 -13.18 -9.16
N ASP A 136 -0.04 -14.45 -9.56
CA ASP A 136 0.89 -15.50 -9.11
C ASP A 136 2.28 -15.39 -9.75
N GLU A 137 2.39 -14.82 -10.95
CA GLU A 137 3.69 -14.56 -11.59
C GLU A 137 4.45 -13.48 -10.82
N LEU A 138 3.76 -12.40 -10.44
CA LEU A 138 4.36 -11.33 -9.66
C LEU A 138 4.75 -11.81 -8.25
N LYS A 139 3.95 -12.68 -7.61
CA LYS A 139 4.34 -13.35 -6.36
C LYS A 139 5.61 -14.19 -6.54
N ALA A 140 5.75 -14.90 -7.66
CA ALA A 140 6.92 -15.72 -7.93
C ALA A 140 8.20 -14.89 -8.03
N VAL A 141 8.13 -13.66 -8.56
CA VAL A 141 9.27 -12.71 -8.59
C VAL A 141 9.73 -12.33 -7.17
N GLY A 142 8.79 -12.06 -6.26
CA GLY A 142 9.10 -11.65 -4.88
C GLY A 142 9.53 -12.80 -3.95
N LYS A 143 9.11 -14.04 -4.25
CA LYS A 143 9.27 -15.20 -3.36
C LYS A 143 10.72 -15.49 -2.92
N PRO A 144 11.75 -15.43 -3.79
CA PRO A 144 13.14 -15.66 -3.39
C PRO A 144 13.60 -14.68 -2.31
N TYR A 145 13.22 -13.40 -2.43
CA TYR A 145 13.62 -12.33 -1.52
C TYR A 145 13.04 -12.48 -0.10
N MET A 146 11.89 -13.14 0.02
CA MET A 146 11.25 -13.38 1.32
C MET A 146 11.77 -14.65 1.97
N THR A 147 11.97 -15.71 1.19
CA THR A 147 12.22 -17.07 1.70
C THR A 147 13.64 -17.22 2.25
N THR A 148 14.64 -16.65 1.56
CA THR A 148 16.06 -16.77 1.95
C THR A 148 16.31 -16.19 3.36
N ARG A 149 15.68 -15.08 3.71
CA ARG A 149 15.89 -14.44 5.03
C ARG A 149 15.41 -15.30 6.21
N PHE A 150 14.39 -16.14 6.00
CA PHE A 150 13.87 -17.01 7.05
C PHE A 150 14.69 -18.29 7.21
N GLN A 151 15.26 -18.83 6.13
CA GLN A 151 16.15 -20.01 6.20
C GLN A 151 17.45 -19.72 6.95
N SER A 152 17.97 -18.49 6.88
CA SER A 152 19.20 -18.10 7.60
C SER A 152 19.06 -18.11 9.14
N LYS A 153 17.86 -18.33 9.70
CA LYS A 153 17.62 -18.39 11.15
C LYS A 153 17.41 -19.80 11.70
N THR A 154 17.51 -20.84 10.86
CA THR A 154 17.24 -22.23 11.26
C THR A 154 18.49 -23.13 11.19
N SER A 155 19.69 -22.56 11.34
CA SER A 155 20.90 -23.36 11.57
C SER A 155 20.99 -23.71 13.06
N PRO A 156 20.90 -24.99 13.45
CA PRO A 156 21.17 -25.39 14.83
C PRO A 156 22.64 -25.13 15.16
N ALA A 157 22.88 -24.56 16.35
CA ALA A 157 24.17 -24.60 17.02
C ALA A 157 24.32 -25.92 17.78
#